data_AF-A0A0D3DDJ9-F1
#
_entry.id   AF-A0A0D3DDJ9-F1
#
_cell.length_a   1.000
_cell.length_b   1.000
_cell.length_c   1.000
_cell.angle_alpha   90.00
_cell.angle_beta   90.00
_cell.angle_gamma   90.00
#
_symmetry.space_group_name_H-M   'P 1'
#
loop_
_entity.id
_entity.type
_entity.pdbx_description
1 polymer ?
#
loop_
_entity_poly.entity_id
_entity_poly.type
_entity_poly.pdbx_seq_one_letter_code
_entity_poly.pdbx_strand_id
1 'polypeptide(L)'
;MCAHLVRYWYKFPFLESKGRVEVDDNRVGPLFEHTFSPFLSPSLSFVGIPRKLIGFPFFESQAKWIAKLLSGKTSLPSFDEMMQSISEFYLAREAAGIPKRNTHDICDFNYSDKYADYIGFPHLEEWRKELCMSALLNSIENLDTYRDSWDDDDLLQETLQNPYFTQFTTP
;
A
#
# COMPACT_ATOMS: atom_id res chain seq x y z
N MET A 1 -5.45 -28.33 21.55
CA MET A 1 -4.44 -27.34 21.09
C MET A 1 -5.20 -26.15 20.53
N CYS A 2 -5.22 -25.00 21.21
CA CYS A 2 -5.85 -23.78 20.68
C CYS A 2 -4.84 -23.07 19.77
N ALA A 3 -5.15 -22.95 18.48
CA ALA A 3 -4.42 -22.03 17.61
C ALA A 3 -5.01 -20.62 17.79
N HIS A 4 -4.21 -19.68 18.27
CA HIS A 4 -4.56 -18.28 18.27
C HIS A 4 -4.21 -17.67 16.92
N LEU A 5 -5.18 -17.56 16.02
CA LEU A 5 -5.09 -16.82 14.76
C LEU A 5 -5.22 -15.31 15.02
N VAL A 6 -4.45 -14.80 15.98
CA VAL A 6 -4.44 -13.37 16.34
C VAL A 6 -3.63 -12.59 15.31
N ARG A 7 -4.14 -11.40 14.99
CA ARG A 7 -3.54 -10.48 14.03
C ARG A 7 -2.12 -10.05 14.44
N TYR A 8 -1.27 -9.80 13.46
CA TYR A 8 0.08 -9.26 13.67
C TYR A 8 0.07 -7.77 14.05
N TRP A 9 1.09 -7.38 14.82
CA TRP A 9 1.33 -6.01 15.28
C TRP A 9 2.64 -5.47 14.70
N TYR A 10 2.66 -4.22 14.25
CA TYR A 10 3.91 -3.55 13.91
C TYR A 10 4.78 -3.43 15.15
N LYS A 11 6.06 -3.76 14.99
CA LYS A 11 7.07 -3.58 16.03
C LYS A 11 8.42 -3.34 15.37
N PHE A 12 9.08 -2.25 15.74
CA PHE A 12 10.41 -1.89 15.26
C PHE A 12 11.36 -1.81 16.46
N PRO A 13 11.75 -2.93 17.08
CA PRO A 13 12.53 -2.92 18.32
C PRO A 13 13.93 -2.32 18.14
N PHE A 14 14.37 -2.19 16.89
CA PHE A 14 15.65 -1.60 16.50
C PHE A 14 15.58 -0.09 16.23
N LEU A 15 14.39 0.52 16.19
CA LEU A 15 14.21 1.91 15.80
C LEU A 15 14.10 2.82 17.03
N GLU A 16 15.18 3.53 17.35
CA GLU A 16 15.19 4.57 18.39
C GLU A 16 14.77 5.93 17.83
N SER A 17 13.46 6.15 17.66
CA SER A 17 12.93 7.40 17.07
C SER A 17 12.92 8.61 18.04
N LYS A 18 13.12 8.36 19.35
CA LYS A 18 12.91 9.34 20.44
C LYS A 18 11.51 9.98 20.40
N GLY A 19 10.48 9.17 20.15
CA GLY A 19 9.07 9.59 20.12
C GLY A 19 8.62 10.26 18.81
N ARG A 20 9.49 10.33 17.80
CA ARG A 20 9.14 10.93 16.48
C ARG A 20 8.37 9.98 15.56
N VAL A 21 8.48 8.68 15.83
CA VAL A 21 7.69 7.62 15.20
C VAL A 21 7.37 6.59 16.26
N GLU A 22 6.09 6.30 16.43
CA GLU A 22 5.59 5.36 17.43
C GLU A 22 4.60 4.39 16.79
N VAL A 23 4.37 3.27 17.49
CA VAL A 23 3.28 2.35 17.17
C VAL A 23 2.26 2.40 18.29
N ASP A 24 1.09 2.97 18.01
CA ASP A 24 -0.03 3.08 18.95
C ASP A 24 -1.26 2.37 18.37
N ASP A 25 -1.78 1.37 19.08
CA ASP A 25 -2.82 0.46 18.58
C ASP A 25 -2.58 0.03 17.13
N ASN A 26 -1.38 -0.47 16.78
CA ASN A 26 -1.01 -0.89 15.41
C ASN A 26 -1.04 0.21 14.32
N ARG A 27 -1.17 1.49 14.69
CA ARG A 27 -0.87 2.65 13.83
C ARG A 27 0.59 3.02 14.00
N VAL A 28 1.36 2.92 12.91
CA VAL A 28 2.71 3.49 12.80
C VAL A 28 2.58 4.95 12.39
N GLY A 29 3.10 5.86 13.19
CA GLY A 29 2.89 7.27 12.91
C GLY A 29 3.71 8.24 13.76
N PRO A 30 3.65 9.53 13.40
CA PRO A 30 2.97 10.07 12.21
C PRO A 30 3.76 9.79 10.92
N LEU A 31 3.04 9.42 9.85
CA LEU A 31 3.62 9.12 8.53
C LEU A 31 2.81 9.79 7.41
N PHE A 32 3.44 10.67 6.65
CA PHE A 32 2.92 11.23 5.41
C PHE A 32 2.87 10.13 4.35
N GLU A 33 1.69 9.96 3.75
CA GLU A 33 1.37 8.89 2.81
C GLU A 33 1.77 7.49 3.30
N HIS A 34 1.80 7.22 4.62
CA HIS A 34 2.27 5.95 5.18
C HIS A 34 3.73 5.58 4.83
N THR A 35 4.54 6.55 4.36
CA THR A 35 5.93 6.32 3.92
C THR A 35 6.92 7.21 4.67
N PHE A 36 6.66 8.50 4.78
CA PHE A 36 7.64 9.49 5.25
C PHE A 36 7.31 9.99 6.66
N SER A 37 8.28 9.98 7.57
CA SER A 37 8.11 10.63 8.87
C SER A 37 8.43 12.12 8.73
N PRO A 38 7.48 13.05 9.00
CA PRO A 38 7.75 14.49 8.88
C PRO A 38 8.95 14.97 9.70
N PHE A 39 9.26 14.27 10.79
CA PHE A 39 10.37 14.61 11.70
C PHE A 39 11.73 14.05 11.30
N LEU A 40 11.77 13.01 10.46
CA LEU A 40 12.99 12.24 10.18
C LEU A 40 13.27 12.07 8.69
N SER A 41 12.36 12.48 7.81
CA SER A 41 12.60 12.48 6.37
C SER A 41 13.57 13.61 5.96
N PRO A 42 14.39 13.39 4.92
CA PRO A 42 14.44 12.19 4.07
C PRO A 42 15.28 11.03 4.66
N SER A 43 15.89 11.17 5.84
CA SER A 43 16.80 10.16 6.42
C SER A 43 16.11 8.87 6.86
N LEU A 44 14.79 8.91 7.12
CA LEU A 44 13.99 7.73 7.43
C LEU A 44 12.70 7.71 6.59
N SER A 45 12.43 6.54 6.02
CA SER A 45 11.22 6.19 5.28
C SER A 45 10.84 4.74 5.55
N PHE A 46 9.58 4.39 5.33
CA PHE A 46 9.05 3.04 5.53
C PHE A 46 8.47 2.48 4.23
N VAL A 47 8.76 1.21 3.95
CA VAL A 47 8.15 0.44 2.85
C VAL A 47 7.36 -0.70 3.47
N GLY A 48 6.16 -0.98 2.95
CA GLY A 48 5.36 -2.12 3.41
C GLY A 48 4.44 -1.87 4.61
N ILE A 49 4.21 -0.60 4.99
CA ILE A 49 3.25 -0.25 6.05
C ILE A 49 1.79 -0.41 5.60
N PRO A 50 1.38 0.07 4.41
CA PRO A 50 0.01 -0.14 3.94
C PRO A 50 -0.38 -1.63 3.76
N ARG A 51 -1.66 -1.94 4.00
CA ARG A 51 -2.26 -3.26 3.91
C ARG A 51 -3.53 -3.23 3.05
N LYS A 52 -3.96 -4.41 2.59
CA LYS A 52 -5.14 -4.60 1.73
C LYS A 52 -5.02 -3.81 0.42
N LEU A 53 -3.93 -4.06 -0.28
CA LEU A 53 -3.61 -3.54 -1.60
C LEU A 53 -2.81 -4.59 -2.38
N ILE A 54 -2.58 -4.37 -3.68
CA ILE A 54 -1.74 -5.24 -4.50
C ILE A 54 -0.27 -4.92 -4.15
N GLY A 55 0.32 -5.77 -3.31
CA GLY A 55 1.58 -5.51 -2.61
C GLY A 55 2.75 -5.13 -3.51
N PHE A 56 3.13 -6.01 -4.44
CA PHE A 56 4.38 -5.81 -5.20
C PHE A 56 4.43 -4.52 -6.02
N PRO A 57 3.43 -4.18 -6.86
CA PRO A 57 3.42 -2.91 -7.60
C PRO A 57 3.43 -1.70 -6.66
N PHE A 58 2.68 -1.76 -5.55
CA PHE A 58 2.64 -0.65 -4.61
C PHE A 58 3.99 -0.44 -3.90
N PHE A 59 4.64 -1.51 -3.42
CA PHE A 59 5.94 -1.41 -2.74
C PHE A 59 7.05 -0.97 -3.70
N GLU A 60 6.96 -1.37 -4.98
CA GLU A 60 7.84 -0.86 -6.02
C GLU A 60 7.69 0.66 -6.19
N SER A 61 6.46 1.16 -6.25
CA SER A 61 6.20 2.61 -6.31
C SER A 61 6.66 3.35 -5.06
N GLN A 62 6.47 2.81 -3.85
CA GLN A 62 7.04 3.37 -2.62
C GLN A 62 8.56 3.49 -2.72
N ALA A 63 9.24 2.41 -3.12
CA ALA A 63 10.69 2.38 -3.24
C ALA A 63 11.21 3.38 -4.28
N LYS A 64 10.55 3.48 -5.45
CA LYS A 64 10.87 4.46 -6.49
C LYS A 64 10.72 5.89 -5.99
N TRP A 65 9.67 6.18 -5.22
CA TRP A 65 9.46 7.54 -4.69
C TRP A 65 10.54 7.92 -3.68
N ILE A 66 10.86 7.01 -2.75
CA ILE A 66 11.97 7.18 -1.79
C ILE A 66 13.29 7.41 -2.54
N ALA A 67 13.59 6.61 -3.57
CA ALA A 67 14.82 6.77 -4.34
C ALA A 67 14.89 8.12 -5.08
N LYS A 68 13.76 8.59 -5.63
CA LYS A 68 13.68 9.94 -6.24
C LYS A 68 13.93 11.04 -5.22
N LEU A 69 13.37 10.91 -4.01
CA LEU A 69 13.58 11.88 -2.94
C LEU A 69 15.06 11.92 -2.51
N LEU A 70 15.65 10.76 -2.25
CA LEU A 70 17.05 10.64 -1.82
C LEU A 70 18.05 11.11 -2.89
N SER A 71 17.68 11.01 -4.18
CA SER A 71 18.50 11.53 -5.29
C SER A 71 18.25 13.01 -5.61
N GLY A 72 17.38 13.69 -4.86
CA GLY A 72 17.03 15.10 -5.11
C GLY A 72 16.23 15.34 -6.38
N LYS A 73 15.69 14.28 -7.01
CA LYS A 73 14.85 14.37 -8.23
C LYS A 73 13.40 14.76 -7.92
N THR A 74 13.02 14.74 -6.65
CA THR A 74 11.74 15.22 -6.16
C THR A 74 11.92 15.77 -4.74
N SER A 75 10.93 16.51 -4.25
CA SER A 75 10.88 17.06 -2.90
C SER A 75 9.61 16.62 -2.21
N LEU A 76 9.65 16.51 -0.88
CA LEU A 76 8.45 16.39 -0.08
C LEU A 76 7.80 17.78 0.10
N PRO A 77 6.49 17.83 0.40
CA PRO A 77 5.86 19.03 0.93
C PRO A 77 6.55 19.51 2.21
N SER A 78 6.22 20.72 2.65
CA SER A 78 6.69 21.25 3.93
C SER A 78 6.22 20.40 5.11
N PHE A 79 6.88 20.59 6.26
CA PHE A 79 6.51 19.90 7.50
C PHE A 79 5.04 20.12 7.85
N ASP A 80 4.56 21.37 7.76
CA ASP A 80 3.18 21.73 8.12
C ASP A 80 2.17 21.09 7.17
N GLU A 81 2.45 21.08 5.86
CA GLU A 81 1.58 20.41 4.87
C GLU A 81 1.51 18.90 5.10
N MET A 82 2.64 18.26 5.40
CA MET A 82 2.66 16.84 5.73
C MET A 82 1.88 16.55 7.00
N MET A 83 2.07 17.34 8.05
CA MET A 83 1.35 17.17 9.32
C MET A 83 -0.15 17.44 9.18
N GLN A 84 -0.54 18.43 8.38
CA GLN A 84 -1.93 18.72 8.05
C GLN A 84 -2.57 17.53 7.32
N SER A 85 -1.93 17.02 6.27
CA SER A 85 -2.43 15.86 5.51
C SER A 85 -2.62 14.62 6.40
N ILE A 86 -1.67 14.36 7.33
CA ILE A 86 -1.77 13.26 8.29
C ILE A 86 -2.97 13.46 9.24
N SER A 87 -3.13 14.68 9.75
CA SER A 87 -4.24 15.01 10.65
C SER A 87 -5.59 14.86 9.96
N GLU A 88 -5.75 15.39 8.76
CA GLU A 88 -6.95 15.26 7.94
C GLU A 88 -7.28 13.79 7.65
N PHE A 89 -6.27 12.99 7.29
CA PHE A 89 -6.45 11.56 7.10
C PHE A 89 -6.93 10.85 8.39
N TYR A 90 -6.34 11.15 9.55
CA TYR A 90 -6.78 10.55 10.82
C TYR A 90 -8.21 10.94 11.19
N LEU A 91 -8.57 12.21 11.03
CA LEU A 91 -9.93 12.70 11.28
C LEU A 91 -10.95 12.05 10.34
N ALA A 92 -10.62 11.90 9.06
CA ALA A 92 -11.48 11.21 8.09
C ALA A 92 -11.72 9.74 8.48
N ARG A 93 -10.68 9.03 8.93
CA ARG A 93 -10.80 7.64 9.40
C ARG A 93 -11.66 7.53 10.66
N GLU A 94 -11.48 8.46 11.60
CA GLU A 94 -12.28 8.52 12.83
C GLU A 94 -13.75 8.82 12.52
N ALA A 95 -14.02 9.80 11.66
CA ALA A 95 -15.38 10.14 11.23
C ALA A 95 -16.08 8.97 10.50
N ALA A 96 -15.32 8.15 9.78
CA ALA A 96 -15.80 6.92 9.16
C ALA A 96 -15.94 5.73 10.15
N GLY A 97 -15.68 5.93 11.45
CA GLY A 97 -15.77 4.90 12.48
C GLY A 97 -14.69 3.82 12.38
N ILE A 98 -13.58 4.10 11.70
CA ILE A 98 -12.54 3.10 11.43
C ILE A 98 -11.55 3.04 12.61
N PRO A 99 -11.37 1.87 13.26
CA PRO A 99 -10.49 1.75 14.40
C PRO A 99 -9.03 2.14 14.10
N LYS A 100 -8.34 2.68 15.11
CA LYS A 100 -6.92 3.11 15.01
C LYS A 100 -6.01 2.00 14.45
N ARG A 101 -6.15 0.75 14.90
CA ARG A 101 -5.46 -0.43 14.32
C ARG A 101 -5.62 -0.70 12.84
N ASN A 102 -6.63 -0.12 12.21
CA ASN A 102 -6.86 -0.23 10.78
C ASN A 102 -6.37 1.01 10.02
N THR A 103 -5.62 1.92 10.64
CA THR A 103 -5.13 3.15 9.96
C THR A 103 -4.44 2.88 8.62
N HIS A 104 -3.73 1.75 8.51
CA HIS A 104 -3.00 1.37 7.29
C HIS A 104 -3.75 0.37 6.39
N ASP A 105 -5.01 0.05 6.70
CA ASP A 105 -5.89 -0.72 5.81
C ASP A 105 -6.49 0.24 4.78
N ILE A 106 -5.88 0.29 3.59
CA ILE A 106 -6.22 1.28 2.54
C ILE A 106 -7.45 0.84 1.75
N CYS A 107 -7.47 -0.40 1.27
CA CYS A 107 -8.58 -0.98 0.50
C CYS A 107 -9.02 -0.14 -0.73
N ASP A 108 -8.10 0.58 -1.35
CA ASP A 108 -8.41 1.46 -2.48
C ASP A 108 -7.27 1.41 -3.51
N PHE A 109 -7.59 1.00 -4.75
CA PHE A 109 -6.62 0.96 -5.83
C PHE A 109 -6.18 2.35 -6.28
N ASN A 110 -7.02 3.39 -6.13
CA ASN A 110 -6.67 4.76 -6.47
C ASN A 110 -5.50 5.28 -5.62
N TYR A 111 -5.30 4.69 -4.44
CA TYR A 111 -4.13 5.00 -3.62
C TYR A 111 -2.81 4.56 -4.28
N SER A 112 -2.85 3.48 -5.06
CA SER A 112 -1.68 3.04 -5.85
C SER A 112 -1.43 3.98 -7.03
N ASP A 113 -2.50 4.46 -7.67
CA ASP A 113 -2.41 5.40 -8.79
C ASP A 113 -1.86 6.77 -8.33
N LYS A 114 -2.28 7.24 -7.15
CA LYS A 114 -1.69 8.42 -6.50
C LYS A 114 -0.18 8.30 -6.29
N TYR A 115 0.30 7.10 -5.94
CA TYR A 115 1.74 6.84 -5.81
C TYR A 115 2.45 6.88 -7.16
N ALA A 116 1.82 6.35 -8.21
CA ALA A 116 2.34 6.41 -9.56
C ALA A 116 2.46 7.87 -10.05
N ASP A 117 1.50 8.73 -9.71
CA ASP A 117 1.55 10.17 -10.01
C ASP A 117 2.76 10.86 -9.36
N TYR A 118 3.07 10.60 -8.08
CA TYR A 118 4.25 11.18 -7.42
C TYR A 118 5.57 10.85 -8.11
N ILE A 119 5.63 9.71 -8.78
CA ILE A 119 6.82 9.26 -9.49
C ILE A 119 6.72 9.42 -11.01
N GLY A 120 5.60 9.91 -11.56
CA GLY A 120 5.38 9.97 -13.01
C GLY A 120 5.51 8.61 -13.68
N PHE A 121 4.96 7.56 -13.07
CA PHE A 121 4.86 6.23 -13.66
C PHE A 121 3.42 5.96 -14.13
N PRO A 122 3.23 4.97 -15.04
CA PRO A 122 1.89 4.51 -15.39
C PRO A 122 1.09 4.08 -14.15
N HIS A 123 -0.20 4.34 -14.20
CA HIS A 123 -1.17 3.85 -13.21
C HIS A 123 -1.25 2.33 -13.23
N LEU A 124 -1.79 1.76 -12.16
CA LEU A 124 -1.98 0.33 -12.03
C LEU A 124 -2.91 -0.17 -13.14
N GLU A 125 -2.55 -1.27 -13.78
CA GLU A 125 -3.32 -1.77 -14.91
C GLU A 125 -4.73 -2.19 -14.51
N GLU A 126 -5.74 -1.85 -15.31
CA GLU A 126 -7.13 -2.07 -14.93
C GLU A 126 -7.47 -3.56 -14.81
N TRP A 127 -6.96 -4.38 -15.73
CA TRP A 127 -7.08 -5.85 -15.65
C TRP A 127 -6.54 -6.42 -14.33
N ARG A 128 -5.52 -5.78 -13.73
CA ARG A 128 -4.93 -6.23 -12.46
C ARG A 128 -5.84 -5.93 -11.29
N LYS A 129 -6.53 -4.79 -11.34
CA LYS A 129 -7.57 -4.42 -10.36
C LYS A 129 -8.74 -5.38 -10.46
N GLU A 130 -9.21 -5.67 -11.67
CA GLU A 130 -10.30 -6.60 -11.95
C GLU A 130 -9.99 -8.03 -11.49
N LEU A 131 -8.84 -8.60 -11.87
CA LEU A 131 -8.42 -9.94 -11.40
C LEU A 131 -8.29 -9.99 -9.87
N CYS A 132 -7.76 -8.92 -9.25
CA CYS A 132 -7.67 -8.86 -7.80
C CYS A 132 -9.05 -8.87 -7.14
N MET A 133 -10.02 -8.13 -7.68
CA MET A 133 -11.38 -8.09 -7.16
C MET A 133 -12.11 -9.41 -7.39
N SER A 134 -12.00 -9.99 -8.59
CA SER A 134 -12.53 -11.31 -8.92
C SER A 134 -12.04 -12.37 -7.92
N ALA A 135 -10.72 -12.46 -7.72
CA ALA A 135 -10.13 -13.40 -6.78
C ALA A 135 -10.58 -13.18 -5.32
N LEU A 136 -10.74 -11.91 -4.90
CA LEU A 136 -11.24 -11.58 -3.57
C LEU A 136 -12.70 -12.00 -3.40
N LEU A 137 -13.57 -11.68 -4.35
CA LEU A 137 -14.99 -12.06 -4.31
C LEU A 137 -15.14 -13.59 -4.33
N ASN A 138 -14.42 -14.28 -5.21
CA ASN A 138 -14.41 -15.73 -5.26
C ASN A 138 -13.92 -16.35 -3.94
N SER A 139 -12.92 -15.76 -3.28
CA SER A 139 -12.46 -16.23 -1.96
C SER A 139 -13.50 -16.05 -0.85
N ILE A 140 -14.39 -15.07 -0.97
CA ILE A 140 -15.48 -14.83 -0.02
C ILE A 140 -16.60 -15.85 -0.24
N GLU A 141 -16.90 -16.16 -1.50
CA GLU A 141 -17.99 -17.08 -1.87
C GLU A 141 -17.58 -18.55 -1.73
N ASN A 142 -16.35 -18.89 -2.14
CA ASN A 142 -15.86 -20.26 -2.30
C ASN A 142 -14.55 -20.48 -1.54
N LEU A 143 -14.50 -20.15 -0.25
CA LEU A 143 -13.27 -20.13 0.56
C LEU A 143 -12.40 -21.40 0.46
N ASP A 144 -13.04 -22.57 0.32
CA ASP A 144 -12.33 -23.86 0.27
C ASP A 144 -11.74 -24.18 -1.11
N THR A 145 -12.29 -23.63 -2.19
CA THR A 145 -11.98 -24.03 -3.58
C THR A 145 -11.58 -22.88 -4.49
N TYR A 146 -11.62 -21.62 -4.04
CA TYR A 146 -11.38 -20.44 -4.88
C TYR A 146 -10.00 -20.41 -5.56
N ARG A 147 -9.02 -21.16 -5.04
CA ARG A 147 -7.69 -21.30 -5.64
C ARG A 147 -7.64 -22.28 -6.81
N ASP A 148 -8.61 -23.18 -6.89
CA ASP A 148 -8.69 -24.26 -7.88
C ASP A 148 -9.89 -24.11 -8.83
N SER A 149 -10.79 -23.15 -8.55
CA SER A 149 -12.01 -22.88 -9.31
C SER A 149 -12.24 -21.37 -9.39
N TRP A 150 -12.24 -20.81 -10.59
CA TRP A 150 -12.48 -19.40 -10.89
C TRP A 150 -13.31 -19.27 -12.19
N ASP A 151 -13.96 -18.13 -12.39
CA ASP A 151 -14.81 -17.83 -13.57
C ASP A 151 -14.34 -16.54 -14.26
N ASP A 152 -13.02 -16.36 -14.35
CA ASP A 152 -12.35 -15.21 -14.96
C ASP A 152 -11.31 -15.62 -16.02
N ASP A 153 -11.47 -16.81 -16.63
CA ASP A 153 -10.59 -17.31 -17.69
C ASP A 153 -10.50 -16.36 -18.89
N ASP A 154 -11.62 -15.75 -19.31
CA ASP A 154 -11.63 -14.79 -20.41
C ASP A 154 -10.76 -13.55 -20.09
N LEU A 155 -10.88 -13.01 -18.87
CA LEU A 155 -10.08 -11.89 -18.39
C LEU A 155 -8.60 -12.28 -18.28
N LEU A 156 -8.30 -13.50 -17.84
CA LEU A 156 -6.94 -14.02 -17.80
C LEU A 156 -6.34 -14.14 -19.21
N GLN A 157 -7.09 -14.68 -20.18
CA GLN A 157 -6.63 -14.80 -21.56
C GLN A 157 -6.38 -13.42 -22.19
N GLU A 158 -7.27 -12.45 -21.99
CA GLU A 158 -7.07 -11.06 -22.44
C GLU A 158 -5.83 -10.44 -21.79
N THR A 159 -5.68 -10.62 -20.48
CA THR A 159 -4.53 -10.14 -19.71
C THR A 159 -3.21 -10.67 -20.27
N LEU A 160 -3.15 -11.96 -20.62
CA LEU A 160 -1.94 -12.59 -21.15
C LEU A 160 -1.53 -12.04 -22.53
N GLN A 161 -2.44 -11.41 -23.27
CA GLN A 161 -2.12 -10.72 -24.53
C GLN A 161 -1.59 -9.29 -24.32
N ASN A 162 -1.68 -8.74 -23.10
CA ASN A 162 -1.26 -7.37 -22.82
C ASN A 162 0.26 -7.18 -23.07
N PRO A 163 0.69 -6.04 -23.65
CA PRO A 163 2.11 -5.71 -23.83
C PRO A 163 2.98 -5.90 -22.59
N TYR A 164 2.40 -5.71 -21.39
CA TYR A 164 3.08 -5.94 -20.12
C TYR A 164 3.72 -7.34 -20.03
N PHE A 165 3.03 -8.38 -20.51
CA PHE A 165 3.50 -9.76 -20.50
C PHE A 165 4.20 -10.15 -21.79
N THR A 166 3.80 -9.57 -22.93
CA THR A 166 4.33 -9.96 -24.24
C THR A 166 5.62 -9.24 -24.64
N GLN A 167 5.97 -8.14 -23.96
CA GLN A 167 7.19 -7.36 -24.23
C GLN A 167 8.51 -8.10 -23.91
N PHE A 168 8.46 -9.17 -23.10
CA PHE A 168 9.65 -9.97 -22.75
C PHE A 168 9.70 -11.33 -23.49
N THR A 169 8.77 -11.59 -24.41
CA THR A 169 8.68 -12.84 -25.18
C THR A 169 9.39 -12.81 -26.54
N THR A 170 10.10 -11.74 -26.88
CA THR A 170 10.95 -11.70 -28.08
C THR A 170 12.34 -12.26 -27.76
N PRO A 171 12.85 -13.27 -28.51
CA PRO A 171 14.19 -13.83 -28.32
C PRO A 171 15.32 -12.81 -28.50
#